data_AF-A0A0G2AHZ6-F1
#
_entry.id   AF-A0A0G2AHZ6-F1
#
_cell.length_a   1.000
_cell.length_b   1.000
_cell.length_c   1.000
_cell.angle_alpha   90.00
_cell.angle_beta   90.00
_cell.angle_gamma   90.00
#
_symmetry.space_group_name_H-M   'P 1'
#
loop_
_entity.id
_entity.type
_entity.pdbx_description
1 polymer ?
#
loop_
_entity_poly.entity_id
_entity_poly.type
_entity_poly.pdbx_seq_one_letter_code
_entity_poly.pdbx_strand_id
1 'polypeptide(L)'
;MLLSHRAFRRFDELQALTNRQLQDTVRHAVRGKYIVITGKGKHRRLVLTHKGKRLVNQKAMENLRPPTPASWDKKWRLVLFDIPEEFRKNRNSFAVGLKEMGFVQLQKSCFVFPFPCLDEIEVLADFHEVRPFITFLVAESLEGSKTLARRFKLT
;
A
#
# COMPACT_ATOMS: atom_id res chain seq x y z
N MET A 1 -8.27 -1.48 -12.54
CA MET A 1 -9.24 -0.41 -12.87
C MET A 1 -9.72 0.42 -11.66
N LEU A 2 -9.38 0.06 -10.41
CA LEU A 2 -9.80 0.80 -9.19
C LEU A 2 -8.87 1.96 -8.79
N LEU A 3 -7.59 1.91 -9.16
CA LEU A 3 -6.62 2.99 -8.88
C LEU A 3 -6.90 4.27 -9.68
N SER A 4 -7.44 4.15 -10.91
CA SER A 4 -7.79 5.31 -11.72
C SER A 4 -8.96 6.09 -11.12
N HIS A 5 -10.04 5.43 -10.70
CA HIS A 5 -11.27 6.11 -10.26
C HIS A 5 -11.08 6.96 -8.99
N ARG A 6 -10.22 6.57 -8.04
CA ARG A 6 -9.87 7.39 -6.86
C ARG A 6 -8.92 8.54 -7.18
N ALA A 7 -7.98 8.34 -8.10
CA ALA A 7 -7.07 9.39 -8.54
C ALA A 7 -7.83 10.51 -9.26
N PHE A 8 -8.83 10.15 -10.08
CA PHE A 8 -9.72 11.12 -10.72
C PHE A 8 -10.58 11.89 -9.71
N ARG A 9 -11.19 11.22 -8.72
CA ARG A 9 -12.02 11.92 -7.72
C ARG A 9 -11.25 12.96 -6.89
N ARG A 10 -10.01 12.65 -6.51
CA ARG A 10 -9.11 13.62 -5.83
C ARG A 10 -8.63 14.74 -6.74
N PHE A 11 -8.56 14.48 -8.04
CA PHE A 11 -8.24 15.51 -9.02
C PHE A 11 -9.41 16.50 -9.17
N ASP A 12 -10.65 16.02 -9.16
CA ASP A 12 -11.85 16.88 -9.18
C ASP A 12 -11.93 17.78 -7.93
N GLU A 13 -11.58 17.25 -6.75
CA GLU A 13 -11.46 18.04 -5.51
C GLU A 13 -10.40 19.16 -5.62
N LEU A 14 -9.28 18.88 -6.30
CA LEU A 14 -8.25 19.89 -6.58
C LEU A 14 -8.73 20.94 -7.59
N GLN A 15 -9.54 20.54 -8.58
CA GLN A 15 -10.14 21.46 -9.55
C GLN A 15 -11.21 22.37 -8.93
N ALA A 16 -11.85 21.92 -7.86
CA ALA A 16 -12.82 22.72 -7.11
C ALA A 16 -12.19 23.80 -6.20
N LEU A 17 -10.86 23.76 -5.98
CA LEU A 17 -10.17 24.76 -5.17
C LEU A 17 -10.14 26.13 -5.87
N THR A 18 -10.35 27.20 -5.09
CA THR A 18 -10.10 28.56 -5.57
C THR A 18 -8.61 28.77 -5.87
N ASN A 19 -8.31 29.73 -6.75
CA ASN A 19 -6.92 30.10 -7.06
C ASN A 19 -6.09 30.44 -5.81
N ARG A 20 -6.70 31.06 -4.79
CA ARG A 20 -6.02 31.38 -3.53
C ARG A 20 -5.66 30.12 -2.75
N GLN A 21 -6.62 29.19 -2.59
CA GLN A 21 -6.39 27.92 -1.91
C GLN A 21 -5.31 27.09 -2.62
N LEU A 22 -5.38 27.01 -3.96
CA LEU A 22 -4.37 26.30 -4.74
C LEU A 22 -2.97 26.91 -4.57
N GLN A 23 -2.85 28.24 -4.61
CA GLN A 23 -1.58 28.93 -4.38
C GLN A 23 -1.03 28.67 -2.97
N ASP A 24 -1.89 28.70 -1.95
CA ASP A 24 -1.48 28.44 -0.56
C ASP A 24 -1.02 26.98 -0.38
N THR A 25 -1.73 26.01 -0.96
CA THR A 25 -1.33 24.59 -0.96
C THR A 25 0.01 24.37 -1.65
N VAL A 26 0.22 24.96 -2.84
CA VAL A 26 1.49 24.86 -3.56
C VAL A 26 2.60 25.53 -2.77
N ARG A 27 2.36 26.70 -2.19
CA ARG A 27 3.36 27.43 -1.38
C ARG A 27 3.75 26.62 -0.14
N HIS A 28 2.79 25.98 0.52
CA HIS A 28 3.05 25.06 1.62
C HIS A 28 3.90 23.86 1.17
N ALA A 29 3.56 23.23 0.03
CA ALA A 29 4.29 22.09 -0.50
C ALA A 29 5.75 22.44 -0.89
N VAL A 30 5.98 23.64 -1.44
CA VAL A 30 7.33 24.18 -1.75
C VAL A 30 8.09 24.49 -0.46
N ARG A 31 7.50 25.23 0.49
CA ARG A 31 8.13 25.56 1.78
C ARG A 31 8.51 24.31 2.57
N GLY A 32 7.66 23.29 2.55
CA GLY A 32 7.89 21.99 3.17
C GLY A 32 8.94 21.11 2.46
N LYS A 33 9.46 21.56 1.31
CA LYS A 33 10.41 20.85 0.43
C LYS A 33 9.86 19.53 -0.11
N TYR A 34 8.54 19.41 -0.26
CA TYR A 34 7.90 18.23 -0.86
C TYR A 34 7.92 18.30 -2.39
N ILE A 35 7.81 19.50 -2.94
CA ILE A 35 7.94 19.77 -4.37
C ILE A 35 8.96 20.88 -4.61
N VAL A 36 9.61 20.83 -5.76
CA VAL A 36 10.47 21.90 -6.28
C VAL A 36 9.94 22.36 -7.62
N ILE A 37 10.05 23.66 -7.88
CA ILE A 37 9.73 24.24 -9.18
C ILE A 37 11.02 24.33 -9.98
N THR A 38 11.05 23.70 -11.14
CA THR A 38 12.20 23.70 -12.05
C THR A 38 11.82 24.35 -13.38
N GLY A 39 12.80 24.83 -14.14
CA GLY A 39 12.57 25.53 -15.40
C GLY A 39 12.21 27.01 -15.24
N LYS A 40 12.08 27.72 -16.36
CA LYS A 40 11.81 29.17 -16.43
C LYS A 40 10.66 29.46 -17.40
N GLY A 41 9.99 30.60 -17.20
CA GLY A 41 8.91 31.07 -18.08
C GLY A 41 7.76 30.06 -18.20
N LYS A 42 7.41 29.72 -19.44
CA LYS A 42 6.33 28.76 -19.77
C LYS A 42 6.71 27.29 -19.54
N HIS A 43 7.98 26.98 -19.29
CA HIS A 43 8.47 25.61 -19.07
C HIS A 43 8.67 25.26 -17.59
N ARG A 44 7.94 25.94 -16.68
CA ARG A 44 7.97 25.59 -15.26
C ARG A 44 7.36 24.21 -15.04
N ARG A 45 8.07 23.37 -14.30
CA ARG A 45 7.62 22.02 -13.92
C ARG A 45 7.65 21.89 -12.42
N LEU A 46 6.60 21.28 -11.87
CA LEU A 46 6.55 20.85 -10.47
C LEU A 46 7.12 19.44 -10.38
N VAL A 47 8.16 19.24 -9.58
CA VAL A 47 8.83 17.95 -9.42
C VAL A 47 8.78 17.55 -7.96
N LEU A 48 8.34 16.32 -7.67
CA LEU A 48 8.40 15.75 -6.33
C LEU A 48 9.86 15.53 -5.93
N THR A 49 10.24 16.05 -4.77
CA THR A 49 11.54 15.73 -4.15
C THR A 49 11.51 14.30 -3.61
N HIS A 50 12.67 13.77 -3.20
CA HIS A 50 12.71 12.49 -2.50
C HIS A 50 11.81 12.49 -1.24
N LYS A 51 11.78 13.59 -0.48
CA LYS A 51 10.89 13.78 0.67
C LYS A 51 9.41 13.78 0.24
N GLY A 52 9.07 14.45 -0.86
CA GLY A 52 7.72 14.45 -1.42
C GLY A 52 7.26 13.07 -1.86
N LYS A 53 8.10 12.34 -2.58
CA LYS A 53 7.82 10.95 -3.00
C LYS A 53 7.58 10.04 -1.80
N ARG A 54 8.43 10.12 -0.76
CA ARG A 54 8.24 9.37 0.48
C ARG A 54 6.90 9.67 1.17
N LEU A 55 6.53 10.95 1.28
CA LEU A 55 5.25 11.34 1.87
C LEU A 55 4.06 10.79 1.08
N VAL A 56 4.09 10.92 -0.25
CA VAL A 56 3.02 10.42 -1.13
C VAL A 56 2.90 8.89 -1.00
N ASN A 57 4.02 8.17 -1.03
CA ASN A 57 4.01 6.73 -0.89
C ASN A 57 3.51 6.29 0.49
N GLN A 58 3.94 6.96 1.57
CA GLN A 58 3.46 6.68 2.93
C GLN A 58 1.93 6.85 3.03
N LYS A 59 1.39 7.96 2.51
CA LYS A 59 -0.07 8.18 2.49
C LYS A 59 -0.83 7.19 1.61
N ALA A 60 -0.20 6.71 0.55
CA ALA A 60 -0.76 5.64 -0.27
C ALA A 60 -0.84 4.33 0.53
N MET A 61 0.20 4.01 1.32
CA MET A 61 0.24 2.80 2.16
C MET A 61 -0.78 2.81 3.29
N GLU A 62 -1.03 3.98 3.92
CA GLU A 62 -2.07 4.11 4.97
C GLU A 62 -3.44 3.58 4.52
N ASN A 63 -3.76 3.73 3.23
CA ASN A 63 -5.04 3.32 2.65
C ASN A 63 -4.97 2.03 1.84
N LEU A 64 -3.80 1.38 1.79
CA LEU A 64 -3.62 0.12 1.08
C LEU A 64 -4.40 -0.96 1.82
N ARG A 65 -5.45 -1.49 1.19
CA ARG A 65 -6.29 -2.54 1.75
C ARG A 65 -6.65 -3.49 0.62
N PRO A 66 -6.47 -4.82 0.82
CA PRO A 66 -6.97 -5.80 -0.11
C PRO A 66 -8.48 -5.67 -0.31
N PRO A 67 -9.01 -6.01 -1.50
CA PRO A 67 -10.43 -6.10 -1.70
C PRO A 67 -11.03 -7.20 -0.81
N THR A 68 -12.16 -6.90 -0.18
CA THR A 68 -12.97 -7.86 0.57
C THR A 68 -14.27 -8.14 -0.20
N PRO A 69 -14.26 -9.08 -1.16
CA PRO A 69 -15.45 -9.42 -1.93
C PRO A 69 -16.58 -9.95 -1.04
N ALA A 70 -17.82 -9.86 -1.53
CA ALA A 70 -19.01 -10.32 -0.80
C ALA A 70 -18.99 -11.83 -0.53
N SER A 71 -18.35 -12.61 -1.40
CA SER A 71 -18.22 -14.06 -1.27
C SER A 71 -16.76 -14.48 -1.24
N TRP A 72 -16.45 -15.43 -0.35
CA TRP A 72 -15.14 -16.09 -0.32
C TRP A 72 -15.06 -17.18 -1.39
N ASP A 73 -13.96 -17.21 -2.15
CA ASP A 73 -13.72 -18.22 -3.19
C ASP A 73 -13.10 -19.53 -2.64
N LYS A 74 -13.12 -19.69 -1.31
CA LYS A 74 -12.64 -20.87 -0.59
C LYS A 74 -11.13 -21.13 -0.68
N LYS A 75 -10.35 -20.14 -1.12
CA LYS A 75 -8.88 -20.24 -1.15
C LYS A 75 -8.22 -19.40 -0.05
N TRP A 76 -7.05 -19.82 0.39
CA TRP A 76 -6.20 -19.10 1.34
C TRP A 76 -5.03 -18.49 0.60
N ARG A 77 -4.69 -17.24 0.96
CA ARG A 77 -3.56 -16.50 0.40
C ARG A 77 -2.51 -16.44 1.47
N LEU A 78 -1.38 -17.07 1.21
CA LEU A 78 -0.26 -17.07 2.12
C LEU A 78 0.84 -16.16 1.60
N VAL A 79 1.38 -15.36 2.50
CA VAL A 79 2.57 -14.54 2.27
C VAL A 79 3.65 -15.09 3.17
N LEU A 80 4.66 -15.69 2.55
CA LEU A 80 5.85 -16.18 3.20
C LEU A 80 7.03 -15.28 2.83
N PHE A 81 7.99 -15.14 3.74
CA PHE A 81 9.18 -14.37 3.41
C PHE A 81 10.42 -14.86 4.13
N ASP A 82 11.55 -14.78 3.43
CA ASP A 82 12.87 -15.06 4.00
C ASP A 82 13.77 -13.84 3.79
N ILE A 83 13.53 -12.81 4.60
CA ILE A 83 14.21 -11.52 4.50
C ILE A 83 15.48 -11.57 5.37
N PRO A 84 16.67 -11.39 4.77
CA PRO A 84 17.95 -11.42 5.48
C PRO A 84 18.02 -10.43 6.65
N GLU A 85 18.85 -10.73 7.65
CA GLU A 85 18.92 -9.93 8.90
C GLU A 85 19.44 -8.50 8.65
N GLU A 86 20.23 -8.28 7.61
CA GLU A 86 20.63 -6.93 7.17
C GLU A 86 19.42 -6.03 6.82
N PHE A 87 18.30 -6.63 6.39
CA PHE A 87 17.03 -5.95 6.09
C PHE A 87 16.00 -6.06 7.22
N ARG A 88 16.42 -6.33 8.46
CA ARG A 88 15.53 -6.50 9.64
C ARG A 88 14.50 -5.39 9.81
N LYS A 89 14.86 -4.14 9.56
CA LYS A 89 13.94 -2.99 9.65
C LYS A 89 12.81 -3.13 8.63
N ASN A 90 13.17 -3.41 7.38
CA ASN A 90 12.23 -3.60 6.28
C ASN A 90 11.32 -4.82 6.53
N ARG A 91 11.88 -5.94 7.01
CA ARG A 91 11.12 -7.12 7.45
C ARG A 91 10.05 -6.77 8.47
N ASN A 92 10.45 -6.08 9.53
CA ASN A 92 9.53 -5.73 10.62
C ASN A 92 8.43 -4.78 10.13
N SER A 93 8.78 -3.77 9.32
CA SER A 93 7.81 -2.84 8.75
C SER A 93 6.85 -3.52 7.77
N PHE A 94 7.33 -4.42 6.91
CA PHE A 94 6.49 -5.23 6.02
C PHE A 94 5.50 -6.10 6.80
N ALA A 95 5.98 -6.78 7.85
CA ALA A 95 5.12 -7.60 8.71
C ALA A 95 4.05 -6.77 9.45
N VAL A 96 4.36 -5.54 9.85
CA VAL A 96 3.38 -4.59 10.41
C VAL A 96 2.35 -4.21 9.33
N GLY A 97 2.79 -3.88 8.13
CA GLY A 97 1.90 -3.55 7.01
C GLY A 97 0.91 -4.68 6.67
N LEU A 98 1.37 -5.94 6.66
CA LEU A 98 0.49 -7.11 6.50
C LEU A 98 -0.60 -7.16 7.59
N LYS A 99 -0.25 -6.92 8.85
CA LYS A 99 -1.22 -6.90 9.97
C LYS A 99 -2.23 -5.76 9.81
N GLU A 100 -1.77 -4.58 9.42
CA GLU A 100 -2.63 -3.41 9.18
C GLU A 100 -3.59 -3.61 8.00
N MET A 101 -3.20 -4.42 7.02
CA MET A 101 -4.06 -4.87 5.91
C MET A 101 -5.04 -5.98 6.31
N GLY A 102 -4.97 -6.50 7.54
CA GLY A 102 -5.88 -7.52 8.06
C GLY A 102 -5.40 -8.96 7.91
N PHE A 103 -4.14 -9.20 7.52
CA PHE A 103 -3.57 -10.55 7.50
C PHE A 103 -3.41 -11.09 8.92
N VAL A 104 -3.59 -12.40 9.07
CA VAL A 104 -3.35 -13.12 10.32
C VAL A 104 -1.97 -13.76 10.26
N GLN A 105 -1.18 -13.55 11.31
CA GLN A 105 0.15 -14.16 11.43
C GLN A 105 0.02 -15.63 11.86
N LEU A 106 0.50 -16.55 11.02
CA LEU A 106 0.57 -17.99 11.34
C LEU A 106 1.91 -18.35 12.00
N GLN A 107 3.00 -17.77 11.48
CA GLN A 107 4.36 -17.90 12.01
C GLN A 107 5.10 -16.57 11.86
N LYS A 108 6.35 -16.48 12.37
CA LYS A 108 7.14 -15.24 12.31
C LYS A 108 7.20 -14.63 10.91
N SER A 109 7.37 -15.47 9.89
CA SER A 109 7.46 -15.08 8.48
C SER A 109 6.37 -15.68 7.58
N CYS A 110 5.21 -16.02 8.15
CA CYS A 110 4.09 -16.58 7.40
C CYS A 110 2.77 -15.93 7.83
N PHE A 111 2.08 -15.34 6.86
CA PHE A 111 0.82 -14.62 7.04
C PHE A 111 -0.24 -15.17 6.12
N VAL A 112 -1.50 -15.12 6.56
CA VAL A 112 -2.64 -15.65 5.80
C VAL A 112 -3.77 -14.63 5.67
N PHE A 113 -4.42 -14.66 4.52
CA PHE A 113 -5.61 -13.86 4.21
C PHE A 113 -6.57 -14.66 3.31
N PRO A 114 -7.90 -14.48 3.43
CA PRO A 114 -8.85 -15.30 2.68
C PRO A 114 -9.17 -14.75 1.28
N PHE A 115 -8.87 -13.48 0.98
CA PHE A 115 -9.29 -12.85 -0.28
C PHE A 115 -8.12 -12.58 -1.24
N PRO A 116 -8.38 -12.45 -2.57
CA PRO A 116 -7.37 -12.02 -3.53
C PRO A 116 -6.70 -10.71 -3.08
N CYS A 117 -5.36 -10.70 -3.10
CA CYS A 117 -4.57 -9.61 -2.53
C CYS A 117 -3.18 -9.48 -3.15
N LEU A 118 -2.90 -10.16 -4.27
CA LEU A 118 -1.56 -10.22 -4.84
C LEU A 118 -1.04 -8.81 -5.17
N ASP A 119 -1.82 -8.02 -5.90
CA ASP A 119 -1.47 -6.64 -6.27
C ASP A 119 -1.08 -5.79 -5.05
N GLU A 120 -1.85 -5.86 -3.96
CA GLU A 120 -1.53 -5.13 -2.73
C GLU A 120 -0.25 -5.65 -2.05
N ILE A 121 0.00 -6.95 -2.09
CA ILE A 121 1.24 -7.54 -1.59
C ILE A 121 2.45 -7.08 -2.41
N GLU A 122 2.34 -7.00 -3.74
CA GLU A 122 3.41 -6.49 -4.60
C GLU A 122 3.74 -5.04 -4.24
N VAL A 123 2.72 -4.19 -4.15
CA VAL A 123 2.87 -2.77 -3.78
C VAL A 123 3.51 -2.61 -2.40
N LEU A 124 3.05 -3.39 -1.41
CA LEU A 124 3.62 -3.33 -0.06
C LEU A 124 5.08 -3.82 -0.06
N ALA A 125 5.39 -4.91 -0.77
CA ALA A 125 6.72 -5.47 -0.82
C ALA A 125 7.72 -4.55 -1.53
N ASP A 126 7.30 -3.87 -2.60
CA ASP A 126 8.09 -2.87 -3.31
C ASP A 126 8.33 -1.64 -2.43
N PHE A 127 7.30 -1.16 -1.73
CA PHE A 127 7.44 -0.03 -0.80
C PHE A 127 8.45 -0.29 0.30
N HIS A 128 8.53 -1.53 0.78
CA HIS A 128 9.51 -1.95 1.77
C HIS A 128 10.82 -2.47 1.17
N GLU A 129 11.00 -2.46 -0.15
CA GLU A 129 12.21 -2.94 -0.83
C GLU A 129 12.57 -4.41 -0.47
N VAL A 130 11.54 -5.26 -0.30
CA VAL A 130 11.71 -6.68 0.08
C VAL A 130 11.13 -7.65 -0.93
N ARG A 131 10.61 -7.17 -2.07
CA ARG A 131 9.97 -7.98 -3.13
C ARG A 131 10.72 -9.28 -3.49
N PRO A 132 12.05 -9.31 -3.66
CA PRO A 132 12.78 -10.53 -4.01
C PRO A 132 12.71 -11.64 -2.95
N PHE A 133 12.37 -11.31 -1.71
CA PHE A 133 12.33 -12.22 -0.58
C PHE A 133 10.91 -12.72 -0.24
N ILE A 134 9.90 -12.29 -1.00
CA ILE A 134 8.49 -12.61 -0.73
C ILE A 134 8.03 -13.75 -1.64
N THR A 135 7.46 -14.78 -1.03
CA THR A 135 6.75 -15.86 -1.72
C THR A 135 5.27 -15.75 -1.46
N PHE A 136 4.47 -15.72 -2.53
CA PHE A 136 3.02 -15.71 -2.45
C PHE A 136 2.46 -17.06 -2.90
N LEU A 137 1.55 -17.63 -2.10
CA LEU A 137 0.91 -18.91 -2.39
C LEU A 137 -0.62 -18.77 -2.33
N VAL A 138 -1.29 -19.52 -3.19
CA VAL A 138 -2.73 -19.75 -3.10
C VAL A 138 -2.94 -21.22 -2.75
N ALA A 139 -3.56 -21.47 -1.61
CA ALA A 139 -3.84 -22.82 -1.13
C ALA A 139 -5.35 -23.06 -1.08
N GLU A 140 -5.80 -24.22 -1.57
CA GLU A 140 -7.22 -24.62 -1.48
C GLU A 140 -7.58 -25.14 -0.09
N SER A 141 -6.60 -25.63 0.66
CA SER A 141 -6.77 -26.11 2.02
C SER A 141 -5.62 -25.60 2.91
N LEU A 142 -5.94 -25.45 4.19
CA LEU A 142 -4.99 -25.05 5.23
C LEU A 142 -5.41 -25.75 6.52
N GLU A 143 -4.46 -26.37 7.21
CA GLU A 143 -4.70 -26.99 8.50
C GLU A 143 -5.12 -25.94 9.54
N GLY A 144 -6.10 -26.25 10.39
CA GLY A 144 -6.66 -25.28 11.34
C GLY A 144 -7.53 -24.19 10.70
N SER A 145 -7.86 -24.30 9.41
CA SER A 145 -8.68 -23.34 8.66
C SER A 145 -10.04 -23.02 9.28
N LYS A 146 -10.65 -23.92 10.06
CA LYS A 146 -11.92 -23.64 10.77
C LYS A 146 -11.80 -22.45 11.73
N THR A 147 -10.70 -22.35 12.47
CA THR A 147 -10.46 -21.24 13.41
C THR A 147 -10.20 -19.94 12.66
N LEU A 148 -9.45 -20.02 11.55
CA LEU A 148 -9.18 -18.87 10.68
C LEU A 148 -10.46 -18.38 10.00
N ALA A 149 -11.29 -19.28 9.47
CA ALA A 149 -12.55 -18.93 8.83
C ALA A 149 -13.50 -18.19 9.79
N ARG A 150 -13.60 -18.66 11.05
CA ARG A 150 -14.33 -17.95 12.11
C ARG A 150 -13.76 -16.55 12.37
N ARG A 151 -12.43 -16.42 12.43
CA ARG A 151 -11.76 -15.13 12.66
C ARG A 151 -12.03 -14.13 11.54
N PHE A 152 -12.06 -14.60 10.30
CA PHE A 152 -12.38 -13.78 9.12
C PHE A 152 -13.89 -13.63 8.86
N LYS A 153 -14.74 -14.25 9.69
CA LYS A 153 -16.21 -14.26 9.54
C LYS A 153 -16.65 -14.75 8.14
N LEU A 154 -15.98 -15.77 7.64
CA LEU A 154 -16.29 -16.36 6.34
C LEU A 154 -17.56 -17.21 6.47
N THR A 155 -18.53 -16.96 5.61
CA THR A 155 -19.74 -17.77 5.41
C THR A 155 -19.53 -18.82 4.34
#